data_AF-A0A257JPE9-F1
#
_entry.id   AF-A0A257JPE9-F1
#
_cell.length_a   1.000
_cell.length_b   1.000
_cell.length_c   1.000
_cell.angle_alpha   90.00
_cell.angle_beta   90.00
_cell.angle_gamma   90.00
#
_symmetry.space_group_name_H-M   'P 1'
#
loop_
_entity.id
_entity.type
_entity.pdbx_description
1 polymer ?
#
loop_
_entity_poly.entity_id
_entity_poly.type
_entity_poly.pdbx_seq_one_letter_code
_entity_poly.pdbx_strand_id
1 'polypeptide(L)'
;MLAFELKIDLTTARHGVAYDPKQLQAVMEAASPPGLDLGFRPMFGGIFGYAAGQAFASLSNVGLALKMTGADHAALSEVPDVKPLRYEPDDPPSKSYLLLPKAMLSDPETLQLWMARSVAGLKPTKKKPRKKTFGGQLMSRICFVELPASDLVSSRSFYTDAFGLAFTDFGPSYSCTVTGDVDLGLQADASEATSAPLVVIAVDDLEAALEAVRKAGGVITKPPFAFPGGRRFHFRDPSGNELAALKAD
;
A
#
# COMPACT_ATOMS: atom_id res chain seq x y z
N MET A 1 -35.11 -2.47 23.11
CA MET A 1 -34.24 -2.09 21.99
C MET A 1 -33.18 -1.16 22.58
N LEU A 2 -32.02 -1.71 22.97
CA LEU A 2 -30.97 -0.91 23.61
C LEU A 2 -30.15 -0.19 22.54
N ALA A 3 -30.14 1.15 22.60
CA ALA A 3 -29.17 1.97 21.88
C ALA A 3 -27.81 1.84 22.58
N PHE A 4 -26.82 1.31 21.87
CA PHE A 4 -25.43 1.31 22.30
C PHE A 4 -24.84 2.70 21.97
N GLU A 5 -24.72 3.56 22.98
CA GLU A 5 -23.93 4.79 22.90
C GLU A 5 -22.45 4.41 22.93
N LEU A 6 -21.76 4.49 21.79
CA LEU A 6 -20.31 4.32 21.73
C LEU A 6 -19.63 5.61 22.23
N LYS A 7 -19.28 5.67 23.52
CA LYS A 7 -18.41 6.74 24.05
C LYS A 7 -16.97 6.45 23.61
N ILE A 8 -16.54 7.08 22.52
CA ILE A 8 -15.14 7.09 22.08
C ILE A 8 -14.37 8.04 23.01
N ASP A 9 -13.54 7.48 23.87
CA ASP A 9 -12.67 8.23 24.77
C ASP A 9 -11.42 8.74 24.02
N LEU A 10 -11.42 10.02 23.67
CA LEU A 10 -10.32 10.72 23.00
C LEU A 10 -9.19 11.16 23.96
N THR A 11 -9.13 10.67 25.21
CA THR A 11 -8.19 11.20 26.22
C THR A 11 -6.88 10.41 26.38
N THR A 12 -6.71 9.26 25.74
CA THR A 12 -5.46 8.47 25.84
C THR A 12 -4.45 8.83 24.74
N ALA A 13 -4.02 10.09 24.74
CA ALA A 13 -2.84 10.53 24.01
C ALA A 13 -1.56 9.97 24.65
N ARG A 14 -0.77 9.16 23.93
CA ARG A 14 0.61 8.87 24.32
C ARG A 14 1.48 10.08 23.96
N HIS A 15 2.17 10.66 24.95
CA HIS A 15 3.26 11.63 24.82
C HIS A 15 3.11 12.69 23.70
N GLY A 16 2.42 13.79 23.99
CA GLY A 16 2.45 15.02 23.17
C GLY A 16 1.66 15.00 21.86
N VAL A 17 1.00 13.89 21.51
CA VAL A 17 0.17 13.75 20.30
C VAL A 17 -1.30 13.97 20.63
N ALA A 18 -1.95 14.96 20.00
CA ALA A 18 -3.33 15.34 20.34
C ALA A 18 -4.41 14.34 19.89
N TYR A 19 -4.14 13.55 18.83
CA TYR A 19 -5.09 12.57 18.28
C TYR A 19 -4.39 11.28 17.79
N ASP A 20 -5.01 10.12 17.97
CA ASP A 20 -4.57 8.86 17.37
C ASP A 20 -5.26 8.67 15.98
N PRO A 21 -4.51 8.57 14.86
CA PRO A 21 -5.06 8.32 13.54
C PRO A 21 -5.98 7.10 13.46
N LYS A 22 -5.74 6.04 14.25
CA LYS A 22 -6.59 4.83 14.26
C LYS A 22 -7.92 5.07 14.96
N GLN A 23 -7.94 5.87 16.02
CA GLN A 23 -9.19 6.29 16.65
C GLN A 23 -10.00 7.20 15.73
N LEU A 24 -9.34 8.14 15.04
CA LEU A 24 -9.97 8.98 14.03
C LEU A 24 -10.55 8.16 12.87
N GLN A 25 -9.88 7.05 12.50
CA GLN A 25 -10.37 6.14 11.45
C GLN A 25 -11.70 5.52 11.88
N ALA A 26 -11.78 5.01 13.12
CA ALA A 26 -13.02 4.44 13.67
C ALA A 26 -14.16 5.47 13.76
N VAL A 27 -13.86 6.71 14.16
CA VAL A 27 -14.82 7.82 14.17
C VAL A 27 -15.39 8.06 12.76
N MET A 28 -14.52 8.10 11.76
CA MET A 28 -14.90 8.34 10.37
C MET A 28 -15.68 7.16 9.76
N GLU A 29 -15.33 5.92 10.10
CA GLU A 29 -16.07 4.72 9.69
C GLU A 29 -17.49 4.72 10.28
N ALA A 30 -17.64 5.08 11.56
CA ALA A 30 -18.93 5.17 12.22
C ALA A 30 -19.83 6.28 11.63
N ALA A 31 -19.24 7.35 11.13
CA ALA A 31 -19.93 8.46 10.47
C ALA A 31 -19.98 8.34 8.93
N SER A 32 -19.68 7.16 8.38
CA SER A 32 -19.61 6.99 6.92
C SER A 32 -20.99 7.16 6.27
N PRO A 33 -21.15 8.04 5.25
CA PRO A 33 -22.38 8.13 4.49
C PRO A 33 -22.82 6.79 3.88
N PRO A 34 -24.12 6.47 3.90
CA PRO A 34 -24.65 5.24 3.29
C PRO A 34 -24.22 5.08 1.83
N GLY A 35 -23.67 3.92 1.48
CA GLY A 35 -23.23 3.59 0.13
C GLY A 35 -21.89 4.18 -0.30
N LEU A 36 -21.18 4.89 0.59
CA LEU A 36 -19.83 5.36 0.32
C LEU A 36 -18.82 4.21 0.40
N ASP A 37 -18.14 3.92 -0.70
CA ASP A 37 -16.96 3.03 -0.71
C ASP A 37 -15.77 3.78 -0.11
N LEU A 38 -15.58 3.59 1.20
CA LEU A 38 -14.56 4.25 2.01
C LEU A 38 -13.31 3.37 2.13
N GLY A 39 -12.17 3.90 1.72
CA GLY A 39 -10.87 3.24 1.84
C GLY A 39 -9.88 4.06 2.67
N PHE A 40 -8.91 3.38 3.28
CA PHE A 40 -7.86 4.02 4.08
C PHE A 40 -6.48 3.57 3.65
N ARG A 41 -5.51 4.50 3.65
CA ARG A 41 -4.10 4.19 3.39
C ARG A 41 -3.19 4.93 4.37
N PRO A 42 -2.20 4.26 4.98
CA PRO A 42 -1.19 4.95 5.78
C PRO A 42 -0.35 5.86 4.87
N MET A 43 -0.08 7.08 5.32
CA MET A 43 0.87 8.00 4.69
C MET A 43 1.51 8.90 5.75
N PHE A 44 2.85 8.97 5.75
CA PHE A 44 3.64 9.93 6.52
C PHE A 44 3.18 10.12 7.98
N GLY A 45 3.17 9.05 8.78
CA GLY A 45 2.79 9.13 10.20
C GLY A 45 1.29 9.32 10.48
N GLY A 46 0.44 9.39 9.45
CA GLY A 46 -1.02 9.43 9.55
C GLY A 46 -1.72 8.46 8.60
N ILE A 47 -3.02 8.65 8.42
CA ILE A 47 -3.90 7.85 7.55
C ILE A 47 -4.66 8.82 6.63
N PHE A 48 -4.79 8.48 5.36
CA PHE A 48 -5.65 9.20 4.43
C PHE A 48 -6.91 8.39 4.12
N GLY A 49 -8.06 9.06 4.15
CA GLY A 49 -9.36 8.54 3.72
C GLY A 49 -9.59 8.80 2.23
N TYR A 50 -10.07 7.78 1.54
CA TYR A 50 -10.31 7.74 0.11
C TYR A 50 -11.75 7.39 -0.20
N ALA A 51 -12.33 8.06 -1.19
CA ALA A 51 -13.61 7.74 -1.79
C ALA A 51 -13.47 7.88 -3.31
N ALA A 52 -14.10 7.00 -4.08
CA ALA A 52 -13.99 7.01 -5.55
C ALA A 52 -12.53 6.95 -6.08
N GLY A 53 -11.62 6.39 -5.27
CA GLY A 53 -10.17 6.33 -5.52
C GLY A 53 -9.43 7.66 -5.34
N GLN A 54 -10.08 8.71 -4.83
CA GLN A 54 -9.51 10.02 -4.57
C GLN A 54 -9.39 10.27 -3.06
N ALA A 55 -8.28 10.84 -2.61
CA ALA A 55 -8.10 11.24 -1.22
C ALA A 55 -9.03 12.43 -0.90
N PHE A 56 -9.77 12.31 0.19
CA PHE A 56 -10.69 13.36 0.65
C PHE A 56 -10.59 13.64 2.16
N ALA A 57 -9.90 12.79 2.94
CA ALA A 57 -9.69 13.03 4.36
C ALA A 57 -8.22 12.80 4.75
N SER A 58 -7.75 13.56 5.73
CA SER A 58 -6.46 13.37 6.42
C SER A 58 -6.72 13.12 7.90
N LEU A 59 -6.19 12.03 8.43
CA LEU A 59 -6.31 11.60 9.81
C LEU A 59 -4.91 11.54 10.39
N SER A 60 -4.59 12.44 11.31
CA SER A 60 -3.22 12.67 11.78
C SER A 60 -3.18 12.99 13.26
N ASN A 61 -1.98 13.10 13.81
CA ASN A 61 -1.75 13.56 15.18
C ASN A 61 -2.34 14.95 15.49
N VAL A 62 -2.53 15.79 14.48
CA VAL A 62 -3.16 17.13 14.60
C VAL A 62 -4.69 17.09 14.51
N GLY A 63 -5.29 15.96 14.12
CA GLY A 63 -6.74 15.74 14.03
C GLY A 63 -7.21 15.21 12.69
N LEU A 64 -8.53 15.28 12.47
CA LEU A 64 -9.20 14.88 11.23
C LEU A 64 -9.53 16.11 10.39
N ALA A 65 -9.12 16.09 9.13
CA ALA A 65 -9.41 17.16 8.17
C ALA A 65 -10.10 16.61 6.93
N LEU A 66 -11.07 17.37 6.40
CA LEU A 66 -11.78 17.05 5.16
C LEU A 66 -11.33 17.96 4.03
N LYS A 67 -11.21 17.39 2.83
CA LYS A 67 -10.97 18.13 1.61
C LYS A 67 -12.27 18.73 1.13
N MET A 68 -12.32 20.06 1.07
CA MET A 68 -13.49 20.81 0.64
C MET A 68 -13.14 21.71 -0.55
N THR A 69 -14.13 22.01 -1.39
CA THR A 69 -13.97 22.93 -2.51
C THR A 69 -15.20 23.83 -2.66
N GLY A 70 -15.05 24.95 -3.36
CA GLY A 70 -16.16 25.84 -3.71
C GLY A 70 -16.99 26.31 -2.52
N ALA A 71 -18.32 26.29 -2.68
CA ALA A 71 -19.27 26.74 -1.66
C ALA A 71 -19.19 25.91 -0.36
N ASP A 72 -18.89 24.62 -0.45
CA ASP A 72 -18.78 23.76 0.74
C ASP A 72 -17.52 24.07 1.57
N HIS A 73 -16.43 24.46 0.91
CA HIS A 73 -15.23 24.96 1.61
C HIS A 73 -15.53 26.27 2.34
N ALA A 74 -16.19 27.22 1.68
CA ALA A 74 -16.57 28.48 2.30
C ALA A 74 -17.49 28.24 3.51
N ALA A 75 -18.51 27.40 3.35
CA ALA A 75 -19.44 27.07 4.42
C ALA A 75 -18.75 26.39 5.62
N LEU A 76 -17.83 25.44 5.39
CA LEU A 76 -17.13 24.78 6.50
C LEU A 76 -16.17 25.73 7.21
N SER A 77 -15.59 26.70 6.49
CA SER A 77 -14.66 27.68 7.06
C SER A 77 -15.32 28.67 8.02
N GLU A 78 -16.64 28.88 7.91
CA GLU A 78 -17.43 29.71 8.83
C GLU A 78 -17.83 28.97 10.12
N VAL A 79 -17.62 27.65 10.19
CA VAL A 79 -17.90 26.87 11.40
C VAL A 79 -16.86 27.21 12.47
N PRO A 80 -17.26 27.51 13.72
CA PRO A 80 -16.32 27.80 14.80
C PRO A 80 -15.25 26.71 14.97
N ASP A 81 -14.02 27.15 15.24
CA ASP A 81 -12.83 26.31 15.45
C ASP A 81 -12.37 25.46 14.25
N VAL A 82 -13.02 25.57 13.08
CA VAL A 82 -12.45 25.06 11.82
C VAL A 82 -11.26 25.91 11.41
N LYS A 83 -10.16 25.25 11.02
CA LYS A 83 -8.94 25.91 10.55
C LYS A 83 -8.37 25.17 9.34
N PRO A 84 -7.68 25.85 8.42
CA PRO A 84 -6.87 25.17 7.41
C PRO A 84 -5.90 24.19 8.07
N LEU A 85 -5.80 22.98 7.52
CA LEU A 85 -4.89 21.96 8.01
C LEU A 85 -3.44 22.45 7.90
N ARG A 86 -2.69 22.25 8.99
CA ARG A 86 -1.24 22.37 9.09
C ARG A 86 -0.74 21.14 9.85
N TYR A 87 0.29 20.47 9.35
CA TYR A 87 0.88 19.33 10.06
C TYR A 87 1.86 19.82 11.12
N GLU A 88 2.69 20.79 10.76
CA GLU A 88 3.57 21.51 11.69
C GLU A 88 3.13 22.99 11.83
N PRO A 89 3.45 23.67 12.95
CA PRO A 89 3.06 25.06 13.17
C PRO A 89 3.49 26.03 12.07
N ASP A 90 4.67 25.81 11.50
CA ASP A 90 5.27 26.68 10.46
C ASP A 90 4.85 26.30 9.04
N ASP A 91 4.14 25.18 8.84
CA ASP A 91 3.69 24.75 7.52
C ASP A 91 2.69 25.75 6.93
N PRO A 92 2.76 26.00 5.61
CA PRO A 92 1.73 26.79 4.95
C PRO A 92 0.35 26.13 5.13
N PRO A 93 -0.71 26.91 5.38
CA PRO A 93 -2.06 26.37 5.56
C PRO A 93 -2.53 25.68 4.29
N SER A 94 -3.14 24.52 4.42
CA SER A 94 -3.75 23.82 3.28
C SER A 94 -4.87 24.66 2.67
N LYS A 95 -4.85 24.80 1.34
CA LYS A 95 -5.89 25.52 0.58
C LYS A 95 -7.20 24.75 0.43
N SER A 96 -7.22 23.47 0.80
CA SER A 96 -8.37 22.59 0.53
C SER A 96 -8.73 21.67 1.68
N TYR A 97 -7.80 21.39 2.61
CA TYR A 97 -8.11 20.57 3.77
C TYR A 97 -8.40 21.46 4.97
N LEU A 98 -9.56 21.26 5.57
CA LEU A 98 -10.03 21.97 6.74
C LEU A 98 -10.08 21.00 7.92
N LEU A 99 -9.34 21.32 8.98
CA LEU A 99 -9.31 20.57 10.23
C LEU A 99 -10.63 20.77 10.97
N LEU A 100 -11.28 19.66 11.34
CA LEU A 100 -12.57 19.67 12.01
C LEU A 100 -12.42 19.90 13.52
N PRO A 101 -13.34 20.63 14.17
CA PRO A 101 -13.33 20.81 15.61
C PRO A 101 -13.67 19.50 16.32
N LYS A 102 -13.13 19.31 17.53
CA LYS A 102 -13.36 18.11 18.34
C LYS A 102 -14.85 17.81 18.57
N ALA A 103 -15.68 18.85 18.72
CA ALA A 103 -17.13 18.71 18.86
C ALA A 103 -17.77 17.99 17.67
N MET A 104 -17.29 18.23 16.45
CA MET A 104 -17.79 17.56 15.25
C MET A 104 -17.37 16.09 15.18
N LEU A 105 -16.23 15.72 15.77
CA LEU A 105 -15.78 14.33 15.85
C LEU A 105 -16.62 13.50 16.83
N SER A 106 -17.30 14.16 17.78
CA SER A 106 -18.25 13.54 18.71
C SER A 106 -19.70 13.58 18.23
N ASP A 107 -19.96 14.12 17.03
CA ASP A 107 -21.29 14.24 16.42
C ASP A 107 -21.30 13.50 15.06
N PRO A 108 -21.68 12.21 15.04
CA PRO A 108 -21.66 11.40 13.82
C PRO A 108 -22.55 11.94 12.71
N GLU A 109 -23.69 12.54 13.02
CA GLU A 109 -24.62 13.06 12.00
C GLU A 109 -24.04 14.28 11.30
N THR A 110 -23.49 15.23 12.07
CA THR A 110 -22.81 16.39 11.51
C THR A 110 -21.57 15.97 10.72
N LEU A 111 -20.76 15.04 11.25
CA LEU A 111 -19.58 14.53 10.54
C LEU A 111 -19.96 13.85 9.21
N GLN A 112 -20.99 13.00 9.23
CA GLN A 112 -21.50 12.31 8.05
C GLN A 112 -21.96 13.31 6.98
N LEU A 113 -22.68 14.36 7.37
CA LEU A 113 -23.12 15.42 6.46
C LEU A 113 -21.94 16.11 5.77
N TRP A 114 -20.89 16.45 6.53
CA TRP A 114 -19.71 17.09 5.95
C TRP A 114 -18.87 16.13 5.09
N MET A 115 -18.79 14.86 5.46
CA MET A 115 -18.19 13.81 4.62
C MET A 115 -18.94 13.67 3.28
N ALA A 116 -20.26 13.66 3.31
CA ALA A 116 -21.09 13.58 2.10
C ALA A 116 -20.84 14.79 1.18
N ARG A 117 -20.72 16.01 1.74
CA ARG A 117 -20.37 17.22 0.97
C ARG A 117 -18.96 17.15 0.38
N SER A 118 -17.99 16.66 1.16
CA SER A 118 -16.60 16.48 0.70
C SER A 118 -16.51 15.54 -0.51
N VAL A 119 -17.33 14.48 -0.54
CA VAL A 119 -17.27 13.45 -1.59
C VAL A 119 -18.26 13.65 -2.74
N ALA A 120 -19.26 14.55 -2.63
CA ALA A 120 -20.33 14.74 -3.61
C ALA A 120 -19.85 15.03 -5.04
N GLY A 121 -18.71 15.72 -5.18
CA GLY A 121 -18.12 16.07 -6.47
C GLY A 121 -17.08 15.07 -7.00
N LEU A 122 -16.75 14.02 -6.23
CA LEU A 122 -15.75 13.05 -6.64
C LEU A 122 -16.28 12.16 -7.75
N LYS A 123 -15.48 11.97 -8.78
CA LYS A 123 -15.80 11.08 -9.89
C LYS A 123 -14.99 9.80 -9.69
N PRO A 124 -15.59 8.60 -9.84
CA PRO A 124 -14.84 7.35 -9.84
C PRO A 124 -13.62 7.48 -10.75
N THR A 125 -12.44 7.48 -10.14
CA THR A 125 -11.21 7.38 -10.90
C THR A 125 -11.24 6.01 -11.53
N LYS A 126 -11.39 5.94 -12.86
CA LYS A 126 -11.15 4.69 -13.59
C LYS A 126 -9.76 4.24 -13.16
N LYS A 127 -9.64 3.14 -12.40
CA LYS A 127 -8.37 2.47 -12.17
C LYS A 127 -7.87 2.07 -13.56
N LYS A 128 -7.11 2.94 -14.23
CA LYS A 128 -6.33 2.51 -15.37
C LYS A 128 -5.37 1.47 -14.80
N PRO A 129 -5.38 0.21 -15.26
CA PRO A 129 -4.31 -0.70 -14.90
C PRO A 129 -3.01 0.03 -15.20
N ARG A 130 -2.16 0.20 -14.20
CA ARG A 130 -0.91 0.94 -14.33
C ARG A 130 0.04 0.09 -15.18
N LYS A 131 -0.17 0.05 -16.50
CA LYS A 131 0.88 -0.32 -17.45
C LYS A 131 1.82 0.88 -17.56
N LYS A 132 2.78 0.97 -16.64
CA LYS A 132 3.87 1.95 -16.77
C LYS A 132 4.74 1.50 -17.94
N THR A 133 4.48 2.11 -19.11
CA THR A 133 5.29 1.95 -20.31
C THR A 133 6.23 3.15 -20.42
N PHE A 134 7.51 2.89 -20.69
CA PHE A 134 8.47 3.86 -21.20
C PHE A 134 8.79 3.40 -22.62
N GLY A 135 8.43 4.19 -23.63
CA GLY A 135 8.65 3.81 -25.04
C GLY A 135 7.79 2.64 -25.57
N GLY A 136 6.76 2.20 -24.84
CA GLY A 136 5.85 1.12 -25.29
C GLY A 136 6.17 -0.30 -24.78
N GLN A 137 7.23 -0.49 -23.99
CA GLN A 137 7.51 -1.74 -23.24
C GLN A 137 7.12 -1.56 -21.76
N LEU A 138 6.56 -2.57 -21.07
CA LEU A 138 6.44 -2.49 -19.61
C LEU A 138 7.83 -2.35 -19.01
N MET A 139 7.94 -1.47 -18.02
CA MET A 139 9.15 -1.33 -17.23
C MET A 139 9.43 -2.61 -16.43
N SER A 140 10.65 -3.13 -16.55
CA SER A 140 11.17 -4.17 -15.69
C SER A 140 11.04 -3.76 -14.22
N ARG A 141 10.53 -4.66 -13.37
CA ARG A 141 10.34 -4.40 -11.93
C ARG A 141 10.80 -5.60 -11.13
N ILE A 142 11.26 -5.35 -9.91
CA ILE A 142 11.43 -6.44 -8.95
C ILE A 142 10.04 -7.01 -8.65
N CYS A 143 9.91 -8.32 -8.71
CA CYS A 143 8.66 -9.04 -8.48
C CYS A 143 8.80 -10.17 -7.47
N PHE A 144 10.00 -10.70 -7.25
CA PHE A 144 10.26 -11.65 -6.16
C PHE A 144 11.58 -11.36 -5.46
N VAL A 145 11.64 -11.75 -4.19
CA VAL A 145 12.88 -12.12 -3.50
C VAL A 145 12.72 -13.57 -3.08
N GLU A 146 13.53 -14.46 -3.64
CA GLU A 146 13.52 -15.90 -3.35
C GLU A 146 14.65 -16.23 -2.39
N LEU A 147 14.32 -16.77 -1.21
CA LEU A 147 15.29 -17.14 -0.18
C LEU A 147 15.62 -18.64 -0.27
N PRO A 148 16.90 -19.02 -0.13
CA PRO A 148 17.23 -20.41 0.15
C PRO A 148 16.67 -20.80 1.53
N ALA A 149 15.94 -21.91 1.59
CA ALA A 149 15.40 -22.46 2.82
C ALA A 149 16.00 -23.84 3.08
N SER A 150 16.58 -24.10 4.25
CA SER A 150 17.05 -25.46 4.60
C SER A 150 15.89 -26.40 4.97
N ASP A 151 14.80 -25.83 5.50
CA ASP A 151 13.55 -26.51 5.82
C ASP A 151 12.40 -25.58 5.42
N LEU A 152 11.62 -26.01 4.42
CA LEU A 152 10.50 -25.23 3.88
C LEU A 152 9.40 -25.02 4.91
N VAL A 153 9.05 -26.08 5.66
CA VAL A 153 7.94 -26.05 6.62
C VAL A 153 8.28 -25.11 7.76
N SER A 154 9.47 -25.28 8.35
CA SER A 154 9.94 -24.43 9.45
C SER A 154 10.05 -22.96 9.04
N SER A 155 10.58 -22.68 7.85
CA SER A 155 10.73 -21.30 7.33
C SER A 155 9.37 -20.65 7.08
N ARG A 156 8.44 -21.37 6.44
CA ARG A 156 7.08 -20.89 6.18
C ARG A 156 6.34 -20.60 7.48
N SER A 157 6.38 -21.52 8.45
CA SER A 157 5.72 -21.34 9.75
C SER A 157 6.27 -20.12 10.47
N PHE A 158 7.59 -19.92 10.47
CA PHE A 158 8.19 -18.71 11.03
C PHE A 158 7.62 -17.42 10.42
N TYR A 159 7.58 -17.30 9.10
CA TYR A 159 7.06 -16.09 8.45
C TYR A 159 5.54 -15.92 8.63
N THR A 160 4.80 -17.02 8.70
CA THR A 160 3.37 -17.01 8.97
C THR A 160 3.09 -16.53 10.39
N ASP A 161 3.77 -17.11 11.39
CA ASP A 161 3.51 -16.83 12.79
C ASP A 161 4.05 -15.46 13.23
N ALA A 162 5.24 -15.10 12.77
CA ALA A 162 5.89 -13.84 13.16
C ALA A 162 5.34 -12.62 12.43
N PHE A 163 4.90 -12.78 11.17
CA PHE A 163 4.55 -11.65 10.31
C PHE A 163 3.19 -11.76 9.61
N GLY A 164 2.45 -12.86 9.82
CA GLY A 164 1.15 -13.08 9.19
C GLY A 164 1.20 -13.31 7.68
N LEU A 165 2.36 -13.69 7.13
CA LEU A 165 2.50 -13.93 5.69
C LEU A 165 1.79 -15.23 5.30
N ALA A 166 0.97 -15.16 4.25
CA ALA A 166 0.28 -16.31 3.68
C ALA A 166 1.04 -16.86 2.47
N PHE A 167 1.30 -18.16 2.48
CA PHE A 167 2.08 -18.85 1.46
C PHE A 167 1.22 -19.83 0.65
N THR A 168 1.57 -19.98 -0.62
CA THR A 168 1.03 -20.98 -1.55
C THR A 168 2.16 -21.92 -1.96
N ASP A 169 1.93 -23.22 -1.80
CA ASP A 169 2.92 -24.25 -2.14
C ASP A 169 2.82 -24.62 -3.63
N PHE A 170 3.97 -24.70 -4.30
CA PHE A 170 4.10 -25.13 -5.70
C PHE A 170 5.01 -26.35 -5.78
N GLY A 171 4.59 -27.43 -5.13
CA GLY A 171 5.37 -28.65 -4.97
C GLY A 171 6.00 -28.77 -3.58
N PRO A 172 6.80 -29.82 -3.34
CA PRO A 172 7.30 -30.14 -2.01
C PRO A 172 8.46 -29.25 -1.54
N SER A 173 9.15 -28.59 -2.46
CA SER A 173 10.37 -27.82 -2.20
C SER A 173 10.21 -26.31 -2.42
N TYR A 174 9.05 -25.83 -2.90
CA TYR A 174 8.84 -24.42 -3.20
C TYR A 174 7.52 -23.89 -2.63
N SER A 175 7.60 -22.72 -2.00
CA SER A 175 6.42 -21.99 -1.52
C SER A 175 6.65 -20.49 -1.67
N CYS A 176 5.61 -19.73 -1.99
CA CYS A 176 5.74 -18.28 -2.06
C CYS A 176 4.47 -17.54 -1.64
N THR A 177 4.63 -16.26 -1.30
CA THR A 177 3.47 -15.37 -1.18
C THR A 177 2.91 -15.03 -2.56
N VAL A 178 1.62 -14.66 -2.62
CA VAL A 178 0.94 -14.31 -3.88
C VAL A 178 0.17 -13.01 -3.70
N THR A 179 0.90 -11.94 -3.44
CA THR A 179 0.37 -10.61 -3.12
C THR A 179 0.08 -9.77 -4.37
N GLY A 180 0.74 -10.08 -5.49
CA GLY A 180 0.64 -9.32 -6.74
C GLY A 180 1.58 -8.12 -6.85
N ASP A 181 2.37 -7.83 -5.80
CA ASP A 181 3.40 -6.78 -5.78
C ASP A 181 4.81 -7.39 -5.86
N VAL A 182 5.55 -7.43 -4.75
CA VAL A 182 6.83 -8.14 -4.59
C VAL A 182 6.59 -9.29 -3.65
N ASP A 183 6.82 -10.50 -4.14
CA ASP A 183 6.52 -11.72 -3.41
C ASP A 183 7.78 -12.36 -2.81
N LEU A 184 7.60 -13.03 -1.68
CA LEU A 184 8.65 -13.78 -0.99
C LEU A 184 8.57 -15.24 -1.40
N GLY A 185 9.62 -15.76 -2.04
CA GLY A 185 9.76 -17.18 -2.36
C GLY A 185 10.66 -17.90 -1.36
N LEU A 186 10.38 -19.16 -1.11
CA LEU A 186 11.21 -20.08 -0.32
C LEU A 186 11.53 -21.29 -1.19
N GLN A 187 12.81 -21.50 -1.49
CA GLN A 187 13.30 -22.63 -2.27
C GLN A 187 14.14 -23.56 -1.39
N ALA A 188 13.64 -24.76 -1.14
CA ALA A 188 14.26 -25.76 -0.27
C ALA A 188 14.99 -26.88 -1.01
N ASP A 189 14.90 -26.94 -2.34
CA ASP A 189 15.77 -27.79 -3.12
C ASP A 189 17.16 -27.15 -3.22
N ALA A 190 18.15 -27.74 -2.55
CA ALA A 190 19.53 -27.23 -2.54
C ALA A 190 20.20 -27.24 -3.92
N SER A 191 19.69 -28.02 -4.89
CA SER A 191 20.19 -28.01 -6.27
C SER A 191 19.61 -26.86 -7.09
N GLU A 192 18.46 -26.34 -6.70
CA GLU A 192 17.81 -25.20 -7.36
C GLU A 192 18.10 -23.87 -6.68
N ALA A 193 18.17 -23.87 -5.34
CA ALA A 193 18.41 -22.72 -4.50
C ALA A 193 19.74 -22.03 -4.81
N THR A 194 19.75 -20.70 -4.70
CA THR A 194 20.98 -19.90 -4.74
C THR A 194 21.64 -19.85 -3.36
N SER A 195 22.92 -19.50 -3.31
CA SER A 195 23.66 -19.38 -2.04
C SER A 195 23.26 -18.17 -1.18
N ALA A 196 22.53 -17.22 -1.76
CA ALA A 196 22.05 -15.98 -1.15
C ALA A 196 20.65 -15.65 -1.69
N PRO A 197 19.92 -14.70 -1.06
CA PRO A 197 18.63 -14.23 -1.58
C PRO A 197 18.70 -13.83 -3.06
N LEU A 198 17.82 -14.44 -3.87
CA LEU A 198 17.73 -14.21 -5.30
C LEU A 198 16.67 -13.15 -5.59
N VAL A 199 17.10 -11.99 -6.07
CA VAL A 199 16.19 -10.95 -6.56
C VAL A 199 15.74 -11.32 -7.97
N VAL A 200 14.42 -11.28 -8.21
CA VAL A 200 13.82 -11.61 -9.50
C VAL A 200 13.16 -10.38 -10.12
N ILE A 201 13.50 -10.11 -11.37
CA ILE A 201 13.02 -8.98 -12.16
C ILE A 201 12.02 -9.49 -13.19
N ALA A 202 10.78 -9.02 -13.13
CA ALA A 202 9.77 -9.30 -14.15
C ALA A 202 10.10 -8.56 -15.45
N VAL A 203 9.96 -9.25 -16.58
CA VAL A 203 10.17 -8.73 -17.94
C VAL A 203 9.05 -9.20 -18.88
N ASP A 204 8.75 -8.40 -19.90
CA ASP A 204 7.75 -8.76 -20.93
C ASP A 204 8.27 -9.78 -21.95
N ASP A 205 9.55 -9.66 -22.28
CA ASP A 205 10.24 -10.45 -23.30
C ASP A 205 11.54 -10.98 -22.67
N LEU A 206 11.58 -12.29 -22.46
CA LEU A 206 12.67 -12.94 -21.74
C LEU A 206 13.93 -13.00 -22.60
N GLU A 207 13.77 -13.20 -23.89
CA GLU A 207 14.82 -13.30 -24.89
C GLU A 207 15.47 -11.92 -25.11
N ALA A 208 14.67 -10.86 -25.22
CA ALA A 208 15.19 -9.50 -25.27
C ALA A 208 15.95 -9.11 -24.00
N ALA A 209 15.44 -9.51 -22.83
CA ALA A 209 16.11 -9.27 -21.56
C ALA A 209 17.45 -10.03 -21.46
N LEU A 210 17.50 -11.27 -21.93
CA LEU A 210 18.72 -12.09 -21.96
C LEU A 210 19.84 -11.40 -22.76
N GLU A 211 19.52 -10.91 -23.95
CA GLU A 211 20.47 -10.20 -24.80
C GLU A 211 20.88 -8.84 -24.20
N ALA A 212 19.94 -8.12 -23.57
CA ALA A 212 20.24 -6.88 -22.88
C ALA A 212 21.21 -7.09 -21.70
N VAL A 213 21.01 -8.14 -20.90
CA VAL A 213 21.92 -8.50 -19.79
C VAL A 213 23.32 -8.79 -20.31
N ARG A 214 23.45 -9.62 -21.36
CA ARG A 214 24.75 -9.91 -21.98
C ARG A 214 25.44 -8.64 -22.48
N LYS A 215 24.71 -7.78 -23.20
CA LYS A 215 25.24 -6.53 -23.74
C LYS A 215 25.69 -5.56 -22.64
N ALA A 216 25.05 -5.59 -21.48
CA ALA A 216 25.40 -4.78 -20.31
C ALA A 216 26.59 -5.36 -19.50
N GLY A 217 27.19 -6.47 -19.93
CA GLY A 217 28.31 -7.12 -19.24
C GLY A 217 27.89 -8.12 -18.16
N GLY A 218 26.61 -8.51 -18.10
CA GLY A 218 26.13 -9.55 -17.21
C GLY A 218 26.53 -10.95 -17.68
N VAL A 219 26.73 -11.85 -16.72
CA VAL A 219 27.13 -13.25 -16.97
C VAL A 219 25.95 -14.17 -16.73
N ILE A 220 25.48 -14.89 -17.74
CA ILE A 220 24.36 -15.83 -17.58
C ILE A 220 24.82 -17.05 -16.76
N THR A 221 24.19 -17.29 -15.61
CA THR A 221 24.54 -18.39 -14.68
C THR A 221 23.64 -19.60 -14.84
N LYS A 222 22.36 -19.38 -15.16
CA LYS A 222 21.43 -20.44 -15.58
C LYS A 222 20.73 -20.00 -16.88
N PRO A 223 20.82 -20.77 -17.98
CA PRO A 223 20.08 -20.49 -19.21
C PRO A 223 18.56 -20.40 -18.99
N PRO A 224 17.78 -19.83 -19.92
CA PRO A 224 16.32 -19.80 -19.80
C PRO A 224 15.71 -21.19 -19.61
N PHE A 225 14.89 -21.35 -18.58
CA PHE A 225 14.14 -22.57 -18.27
C PHE A 225 12.68 -22.25 -17.92
N ALA A 226 11.80 -23.23 -18.12
CA ALA A 226 10.38 -23.13 -17.79
C ALA A 226 10.11 -23.72 -16.40
N PHE A 227 9.10 -23.18 -15.73
CA PHE A 227 8.56 -23.68 -14.47
C PHE A 227 7.05 -23.36 -14.42
N PRO A 228 6.28 -23.93 -13.48
CA PRO A 228 4.87 -23.59 -13.34
C PRO A 228 4.67 -22.08 -13.16
N GLY A 229 4.00 -21.43 -14.12
CA GLY A 229 3.69 -20.00 -14.08
C GLY A 229 4.64 -19.09 -14.87
N GLY A 230 5.65 -19.63 -15.56
CA GLY A 230 6.44 -18.83 -16.48
C GLY A 230 7.79 -19.42 -16.89
N ARG A 231 8.66 -18.54 -17.38
CA ARG A 231 10.04 -18.84 -17.77
C ARG A 231 11.01 -17.85 -17.14
N ARG A 232 12.19 -18.31 -16.73
CA ARG A 232 13.23 -17.45 -16.16
C ARG A 232 14.63 -17.87 -16.57
N PHE A 233 15.58 -16.94 -16.49
CA PHE A 233 17.02 -17.23 -16.52
C PHE A 233 17.70 -16.53 -15.35
N HIS A 234 18.87 -17.02 -14.96
CA HIS A 234 19.69 -16.42 -13.89
C HIS A 234 20.95 -15.81 -14.48
N PHE A 235 21.43 -14.73 -13.87
CA PHE A 235 22.62 -14.03 -14.29
C PHE A 235 23.34 -13.37 -13.09
N ARG A 236 24.62 -13.07 -13.29
CA ARG A 236 25.40 -12.20 -12.40
C ARG A 236 25.58 -10.82 -13.01
N ASP A 237 25.41 -9.80 -12.18
CA ASP A 237 25.74 -8.42 -12.52
C ASP A 237 27.26 -8.16 -12.49
N PRO A 238 27.75 -6.97 -12.87
CA PRO A 238 29.17 -6.64 -12.84
C PRO A 238 29.84 -6.73 -11.45
N SER A 239 29.04 -6.69 -10.37
CA SER A 239 29.50 -6.83 -8.99
C SER A 239 29.46 -8.27 -8.49
N GLY A 240 28.98 -9.22 -9.30
CA GLY A 240 28.87 -10.63 -8.97
C GLY A 240 27.59 -11.02 -8.23
N ASN A 241 26.63 -10.11 -8.06
CA ASN A 241 25.33 -10.43 -7.46
C ASN A 241 24.56 -11.36 -8.39
N GLU A 242 23.99 -12.44 -7.89
CA GLU A 242 23.14 -13.34 -8.68
C GLU A 242 21.67 -12.90 -8.62
N LEU A 243 21.08 -12.70 -9.80
CA LEU A 243 19.69 -12.26 -10.01
C LEU A 243 19.02 -13.15 -11.05
N ALA A 244 17.70 -13.03 -11.14
CA ALA A 244 16.91 -13.67 -12.19
C ALA A 244 16.08 -12.66 -12.96
N ALA A 245 15.85 -12.93 -14.25
CA ALA A 245 14.80 -12.28 -15.02
C ALA A 245 13.71 -13.30 -15.32
N LEU A 246 12.45 -12.91 -15.14
CA LEU A 246 11.28 -13.78 -15.21
C LEU A 246 10.23 -13.18 -16.14
N LYS A 247 9.69 -14.01 -17.02
CA LYS A 247 8.48 -13.72 -17.78
C LYS A 247 7.41 -14.70 -17.29
N ALA A 248 6.33 -14.17 -16.71
CA ALA A 248 5.15 -14.97 -16.41
C ALA A 248 4.43 -15.38 -17.71
N ASP A 249 3.68 -16.48 -17.64
CA ASP A 249 2.82 -16.92 -18.74
C ASP A 249 1.61 -16.00 -18.97
#